data_AF-A0A6I7N7H3-F1
#
_entry.id   AF-A0A6I7N7H3-F1
#
_cell.length_a   1.000
_cell.length_b   1.000
_cell.length_c   1.000
_cell.angle_alpha   90.00
_cell.angle_beta   90.00
_cell.angle_gamma   90.00
#
_symmetry.space_group_name_H-M   'P 1'
#
loop_
_entity.id
_entity.type
_entity.pdbx_description
1 polymer ?
#
loop_
_entity_poly.entity_id
_entity_poly.type
_entity_poly.pdbx_seq_one_letter_code
_entity_poly.pdbx_strand_id
1 'polypeptide(L)'
;MAGIFATALLLGGCAGFGEGLVRAVLSQMEGDPEVDTRACEIQGAPFDGILVAIQSQDGQGRIGNAPTSERSVVKVMVDPLVYVGAGRQKILSAIRQSMCWAYSTEWGEFPEAPAQCRQDDPRYGSRLKMDRFFFVTHSLGSRIVLDALETTADDLFAQLDSDTETSPFLTNLQHHTVTVFMLANQLPLLQAGFDPVPVTGQIGAYCMPDAPLYDRRIVARTRVIAFSDPNDLLSYPIPDDFVQYGIDSRLCPTVVNMSLNIARVSRLLARDGFANPLTAHTGYNDDERVIGLMIGGLGRPETPPAVTERCNWIQVEEALR
;
A
#
# COMPACT_ATOMS: atom_id res chain seq x y z
N MET A 1 5.88 -25.63 -66.39
CA MET A 1 5.49 -24.42 -65.63
C MET A 1 5.44 -24.82 -64.16
N ALA A 2 6.32 -24.23 -63.36
CA ALA A 2 6.39 -24.44 -61.93
C ALA A 2 5.29 -23.64 -61.21
N GLY A 3 4.60 -24.28 -60.27
CA GLY A 3 3.70 -23.61 -59.33
C GLY A 3 4.07 -24.04 -57.92
N ILE A 4 4.84 -23.18 -57.24
CA ILE A 4 5.23 -23.34 -55.83
C ILE A 4 4.02 -22.92 -54.98
N PHE A 5 3.42 -23.87 -54.26
CA PHE A 5 2.52 -23.54 -53.15
C PHE A 5 3.38 -23.23 -51.92
N ALA A 6 3.52 -21.94 -51.62
CA ALA A 6 4.07 -21.47 -50.35
C ALA A 6 2.97 -21.54 -49.28
N THR A 7 3.00 -22.58 -48.43
CA THR A 7 2.18 -22.61 -47.22
C THR A 7 2.83 -21.70 -46.20
N ALA A 8 2.28 -20.50 -46.02
CA ALA A 8 2.63 -19.61 -44.93
C ALA A 8 2.14 -20.23 -43.60
N LEU A 9 3.06 -20.82 -42.83
CA LEU A 9 2.84 -21.09 -41.42
C LEU A 9 2.77 -19.74 -40.68
N LEU A 10 1.54 -19.31 -40.40
CA LEU A 10 1.26 -18.21 -39.47
C LEU A 10 1.66 -18.66 -38.05
N LEU A 11 2.85 -18.26 -37.61
CA LEU A 11 3.30 -18.29 -36.21
C LEU A 11 2.58 -17.19 -35.41
N GLY A 12 1.25 -17.26 -35.35
CA GLY A 12 0.41 -16.37 -34.55
C GLY A 12 -0.03 -17.05 -33.26
N GLY A 13 0.55 -16.65 -32.14
CA GLY A 13 -0.17 -16.59 -30.87
C GLY A 13 0.14 -17.65 -29.80
N CYS A 14 1.37 -17.71 -29.28
CA CYS A 14 1.63 -18.34 -27.98
C CYS A 14 0.91 -17.64 -26.80
N ALA A 15 0.36 -16.44 -27.02
CA ALA A 15 -0.45 -15.73 -26.03
C ALA A 15 -1.85 -16.34 -25.82
N GLY A 16 -2.46 -16.92 -26.87
CA GLY A 16 -3.84 -17.44 -26.79
C GLY A 16 -3.94 -18.82 -26.13
N PHE A 17 -2.93 -19.67 -26.32
CA PHE A 17 -2.95 -21.03 -25.77
C PHE A 17 -2.71 -21.04 -24.25
N GLY A 18 -1.82 -20.18 -23.75
CA GLY A 18 -1.55 -20.05 -22.31
C GLY A 18 -2.76 -19.50 -21.54
N GLU A 19 -3.43 -18.46 -22.07
CA GLU A 19 -4.62 -17.89 -21.44
C GLU A 19 -5.80 -18.87 -21.46
N GLY A 20 -5.99 -19.61 -22.55
CA GLY A 20 -7.05 -20.63 -22.65
C GLY A 20 -6.87 -21.79 -21.67
N LEU A 21 -5.63 -22.27 -21.52
CA LEU A 21 -5.32 -23.37 -20.59
C LEU A 21 -5.47 -22.92 -19.12
N VAL A 22 -5.00 -21.71 -18.79
CA VAL A 22 -5.13 -21.13 -17.45
C VAL A 22 -6.59 -20.87 -17.11
N ARG A 23 -7.37 -20.24 -18.00
CA ARG A 23 -8.82 -20.03 -17.78
C ARG A 23 -9.58 -21.35 -17.65
N ALA A 24 -9.24 -22.37 -18.45
CA ALA A 24 -9.87 -23.68 -18.36
C ALA A 24 -9.61 -24.34 -17.00
N VAL A 25 -8.36 -24.34 -16.53
CA VAL A 25 -7.99 -24.87 -15.21
C VAL A 25 -8.69 -24.08 -14.09
N LEU A 26 -8.72 -22.75 -14.17
CA LEU A 26 -9.37 -21.90 -13.16
C LEU A 26 -10.90 -22.09 -13.13
N SER A 27 -11.56 -22.20 -14.27
CA SER A 27 -13.02 -22.40 -14.38
C SER A 27 -13.48 -23.76 -13.84
N GLN A 28 -12.60 -24.77 -13.88
CA GLN A 28 -12.91 -26.11 -13.39
C GLN A 28 -12.84 -26.21 -11.85
N MET A 29 -12.36 -25.16 -11.17
CA MET A 29 -12.20 -25.10 -9.72
C MET A 29 -13.38 -24.42 -8.99
N GLU A 30 -14.34 -23.81 -9.70
CA GLU A 30 -15.45 -23.02 -9.12
C GLU A 30 -16.62 -23.85 -8.54
N GLY A 31 -16.42 -25.14 -8.21
CA GLY A 31 -17.51 -26.07 -7.86
C GLY A 31 -17.36 -26.97 -6.62
N ASP A 32 -16.24 -26.92 -5.90
CA ASP A 32 -15.89 -27.93 -4.88
C ASP A 32 -15.93 -27.42 -3.43
N PRO A 33 -16.16 -28.30 -2.43
CA PRO A 33 -16.14 -27.92 -1.02
C PRO A 33 -14.72 -27.55 -0.57
N GLU A 34 -14.43 -26.25 -0.56
CA GLU A 34 -13.19 -25.68 -0.05
C GLU A 34 -13.13 -25.83 1.47
N VAL A 35 -12.08 -26.49 1.98
CA VAL A 35 -11.77 -26.47 3.42
C VAL A 35 -10.91 -25.25 3.71
N ASP A 36 -11.41 -24.34 4.56
CA ASP A 36 -10.66 -23.14 4.95
C ASP A 36 -9.47 -23.52 5.83
N THR A 37 -8.31 -23.67 5.19
CA THR A 37 -7.00 -23.98 5.80
C THR A 37 -6.09 -22.77 5.86
N ARG A 38 -6.64 -21.57 5.62
CA ARG A 38 -5.86 -20.34 5.45
C ARG A 38 -5.15 -19.98 6.75
N ALA A 39 -3.81 -19.98 6.71
CA ALA A 39 -2.96 -19.55 7.80
C ALA A 39 -2.77 -18.04 7.81
N CYS A 40 -2.31 -17.52 8.94
CA CYS A 40 -2.04 -16.11 9.14
C CYS A 40 -0.91 -15.95 10.18
N GLU A 41 0.13 -15.21 9.81
CA GLU A 41 1.23 -14.81 10.68
C GLU A 41 1.40 -13.29 10.60
N ILE A 42 1.53 -12.66 11.75
CA ILE A 42 1.69 -11.22 11.87
C ILE A 42 2.98 -10.96 12.65
N GLN A 43 3.87 -10.13 12.10
CA GLN A 43 5.11 -9.73 12.74
C GLN A 43 5.21 -8.21 12.84
N GLY A 44 5.22 -7.70 14.07
CA GLY A 44 5.35 -6.27 14.33
C GLY A 44 4.70 -5.82 15.63
N ALA A 45 4.72 -4.50 15.84
CA ALA A 45 4.12 -3.85 17.00
C ALA A 45 2.59 -3.74 16.87
N PRO A 46 1.85 -3.62 17.99
CA PRO A 46 0.41 -3.34 17.96
C PRO A 46 0.13 -1.99 17.29
N PHE A 47 -1.05 -1.84 16.71
CA PHE A 47 -1.46 -0.59 16.06
C PHE A 47 -2.98 -0.38 16.14
N ASP A 48 -3.39 0.88 16.05
CA ASP A 48 -4.80 1.26 15.98
C ASP A 48 -5.35 1.05 14.57
N GLY A 49 -6.53 0.44 14.48
CA GLY A 49 -7.30 0.46 13.25
C GLY A 49 -8.03 1.79 13.04
N ILE A 50 -8.69 1.90 11.89
CA ILE A 50 -9.47 3.08 11.48
C ILE A 50 -10.58 3.40 12.48
N LEU A 51 -11.16 2.39 13.14
CA LEU A 51 -12.30 2.58 14.04
C LEU A 51 -11.96 3.46 15.25
N VAL A 52 -10.75 3.33 15.80
CA VAL A 52 -10.26 4.19 16.89
C VAL A 52 -10.22 5.65 16.46
N ALA A 53 -9.86 5.92 15.20
CA ALA A 53 -9.87 7.28 14.66
C ALA A 53 -11.30 7.83 14.51
N ILE A 54 -12.23 7.00 14.06
CA ILE A 54 -13.64 7.39 13.90
C ILE A 54 -14.29 7.63 15.26
N GLN A 55 -14.03 6.81 16.28
CA GLN A 55 -14.60 6.99 17.62
C GLN A 55 -14.07 8.23 18.34
N SER A 56 -12.88 8.73 17.96
CA SER A 56 -12.34 10.00 18.45
C SER A 56 -12.89 11.24 17.74
N GLN A 57 -13.64 11.06 16.66
CA GLN A 57 -14.26 12.13 15.89
C GLN A 57 -15.79 12.02 15.98
N ASP A 58 -16.43 12.92 16.74
CA ASP A 58 -17.89 12.98 16.83
C ASP A 58 -18.54 13.10 15.43
N GLY A 59 -19.05 11.98 14.92
CA GLY A 59 -20.32 11.93 14.19
C GLY A 59 -20.35 12.27 12.69
N GLN A 60 -19.24 12.20 11.93
CA GLN A 60 -19.32 12.40 10.46
C GLN A 60 -18.37 11.49 9.66
N GLY A 61 -18.76 10.23 9.46
CA GLY A 61 -18.09 9.33 8.51
C GLY A 61 -19.10 8.70 7.54
N ARG A 62 -19.16 9.17 6.29
CA ARG A 62 -19.82 8.44 5.20
C ARG A 62 -18.75 7.77 4.35
N ILE A 63 -18.67 6.44 4.41
CA ILE A 63 -17.82 5.66 3.50
C ILE A 63 -18.48 5.71 2.12
N GLY A 64 -17.85 6.38 1.16
CA GLY A 64 -18.29 6.38 -0.24
C GLY A 64 -18.02 5.03 -0.89
N ASN A 65 -18.97 4.54 -1.68
CA ASN A 65 -18.79 3.33 -2.47
C ASN A 65 -17.82 3.61 -3.63
N ALA A 66 -16.63 3.03 -3.59
CA ALA A 66 -15.73 3.01 -4.74
C ALA A 66 -16.19 1.95 -5.74
N PRO A 67 -16.23 2.24 -7.05
CA PRO A 67 -16.60 1.24 -8.05
C PRO A 67 -15.54 0.14 -8.13
N THR A 68 -15.99 -1.12 -8.05
CA THR A 68 -15.16 -2.30 -8.27
C THR A 68 -14.94 -2.48 -9.78
N SER A 69 -13.76 -2.10 -10.28
CA SER A 69 -13.38 -2.43 -11.66
C SER A 69 -12.86 -3.87 -11.72
N GLU A 70 -13.35 -4.68 -12.66
CA GLU A 70 -12.75 -5.98 -13.00
C GLU A 70 -11.26 -5.80 -13.31
N ARG A 71 -10.39 -6.45 -12.53
CA ARG A 71 -8.93 -6.37 -12.67
C ARG A 71 -8.45 -7.57 -13.48
N SER A 72 -7.99 -7.34 -14.71
CA SER A 72 -7.30 -8.35 -15.52
C SER A 72 -5.80 -8.38 -15.20
N VAL A 73 -5.17 -9.54 -15.34
CA VAL A 73 -3.72 -9.75 -15.15
C VAL A 73 -2.88 -8.77 -15.99
N VAL A 74 -3.34 -8.44 -17.20
CA VAL A 74 -2.67 -7.50 -18.11
C VAL A 74 -2.61 -6.09 -17.51
N LYS A 75 -3.66 -5.63 -16.83
CA LYS A 75 -3.69 -4.30 -16.20
C LYS A 75 -2.68 -4.21 -15.05
N VAL A 76 -2.58 -5.26 -14.25
CA VAL A 76 -1.63 -5.35 -13.12
C VAL A 76 -0.16 -5.27 -13.58
N MET A 77 0.17 -5.78 -14.77
CA MET A 77 1.54 -5.76 -15.29
C MET A 77 1.92 -4.49 -16.07
N VAL A 78 0.95 -3.79 -16.66
CA VAL A 78 1.21 -2.55 -17.43
C VAL A 78 1.40 -1.34 -16.51
N ASP A 79 0.70 -1.31 -15.38
CA ASP A 79 0.73 -0.17 -14.45
C ASP A 79 2.17 0.14 -13.95
N PRO A 80 2.99 -0.84 -13.52
CA PRO A 80 4.39 -0.59 -13.16
C PRO A 80 5.22 -0.02 -14.30
N LEU A 81 5.01 -0.48 -15.54
CA LEU A 81 5.77 0.01 -16.70
C LEU A 81 5.45 1.48 -17.00
N VAL A 82 4.18 1.87 -16.91
CA VAL A 82 3.74 3.27 -17.07
C VAL A 82 4.34 4.13 -15.96
N TYR A 83 4.39 3.62 -14.73
CA TYR A 83 4.88 4.35 -13.57
C TYR A 83 6.42 4.46 -13.50
N VAL A 84 7.17 3.46 -14.00
CA VAL A 84 8.63 3.59 -14.19
C VAL A 84 8.95 4.60 -15.31
N GLY A 85 8.07 4.71 -16.31
CA GLY A 85 8.25 5.59 -17.46
C GLY A 85 7.62 6.98 -17.33
N ALA A 86 7.15 7.51 -18.47
CA ALA A 86 6.65 8.87 -18.60
C ALA A 86 5.38 9.19 -17.77
N GLY A 87 4.71 8.18 -17.22
CA GLY A 87 3.51 8.34 -16.40
C GLY A 87 3.81 8.81 -14.97
N ARG A 88 5.03 8.57 -14.45
CA ARG A 88 5.39 8.78 -13.03
C ARG A 88 4.99 10.14 -12.50
N GLN A 89 5.45 11.20 -13.16
CA GLN A 89 5.27 12.57 -12.69
C GLN A 89 3.81 13.02 -12.69
N LYS A 90 3.03 12.57 -13.69
CA LYS A 90 1.59 12.88 -13.74
C LYS A 90 0.82 12.17 -12.62
N ILE A 91 1.16 10.90 -12.37
CA ILE A 91 0.57 10.12 -11.28
C ILE A 91 0.93 10.73 -9.92
N LEU A 92 2.21 11.05 -9.70
CA LEU A 92 2.65 11.69 -8.46
C LEU A 92 2.03 13.07 -8.26
N SER A 93 1.87 13.85 -9.32
CA SER A 93 1.16 15.15 -9.23
C SER A 93 -0.30 14.97 -8.82
N ALA A 94 -1.01 14.00 -9.41
CA ALA A 94 -2.39 13.71 -9.03
C ALA A 94 -2.52 13.26 -7.57
N ILE A 95 -1.64 12.36 -7.11
CA ILE A 95 -1.67 11.86 -5.74
C ILE A 95 -1.31 12.96 -4.73
N ARG A 96 -0.32 13.81 -5.03
CA ARG A 96 0.00 14.99 -4.20
C ARG A 96 -1.17 15.97 -4.11
N GLN A 97 -1.92 16.18 -5.19
CA GLN A 97 -3.15 16.99 -5.16
C GLN A 97 -4.21 16.35 -4.27
N SER A 98 -4.40 15.02 -4.35
CA SER A 98 -5.30 14.28 -3.44
C SER A 98 -4.90 14.39 -1.98
N MET A 99 -3.61 14.25 -1.67
CA MET A 99 -3.07 14.45 -0.32
C MET A 99 -3.30 15.88 0.17
N CYS A 100 -3.04 16.87 -0.69
CA CYS A 100 -3.25 18.27 -0.37
C CYS A 100 -4.71 18.55 0.00
N TRP A 101 -5.70 18.04 -0.76
CA TRP A 101 -7.11 18.17 -0.39
C TRP A 101 -7.42 17.47 0.92
N ALA A 102 -6.94 16.25 1.12
CA ALA A 102 -7.15 15.52 2.37
C ALA A 102 -6.63 16.32 3.58
N TYR A 103 -5.47 16.95 3.46
CA TYR A 103 -4.86 17.75 4.52
C TYR A 103 -5.50 19.12 4.73
N SER A 104 -6.35 19.58 3.83
CA SER A 104 -6.81 20.98 3.79
C SER A 104 -8.32 21.16 3.82
N THR A 105 -9.09 20.09 3.58
CA THR A 105 -10.53 20.18 3.29
C THR A 105 -11.32 19.14 4.08
N GLU A 106 -12.51 19.54 4.57
CA GLU A 106 -13.45 18.61 5.19
C GLU A 106 -14.19 17.76 4.15
N TRP A 107 -14.69 16.59 4.55
CA TRP A 107 -15.39 15.67 3.65
C TRP A 107 -16.54 16.33 2.86
N GLY A 108 -17.30 17.21 3.49
CA GLY A 108 -18.43 17.92 2.85
C GLY A 108 -18.03 19.05 1.90
N GLU A 109 -16.74 19.37 1.79
CA GLU A 109 -16.22 20.54 1.07
C GLU A 109 -15.23 20.17 -0.04
N PHE A 110 -15.10 18.87 -0.34
CA PHE A 110 -14.30 18.42 -1.48
C PHE A 110 -14.80 19.04 -2.79
N PRO A 111 -13.89 19.39 -3.71
CA PRO A 111 -14.28 20.04 -4.95
C PRO A 111 -15.07 19.08 -5.85
N GLU A 112 -16.28 19.48 -6.26
CA GLU A 112 -17.11 18.72 -7.21
C GLU A 112 -16.65 18.86 -8.67
N ALA A 113 -15.84 19.89 -8.95
CA ALA A 113 -15.22 20.15 -10.25
C ALA A 113 -13.70 20.18 -10.11
N PRO A 114 -12.92 19.98 -11.19
CA PRO A 114 -11.47 20.04 -11.14
C PRO A 114 -10.98 21.39 -10.58
N ALA A 115 -10.44 21.35 -9.36
CA ALA A 115 -9.74 22.46 -8.73
C ALA A 115 -8.25 22.10 -8.57
N GLN A 116 -7.42 23.03 -8.14
CA GLN A 116 -6.10 22.72 -7.62
C GLN A 116 -6.08 23.06 -6.13
N CYS A 117 -5.50 22.20 -5.33
CA CYS A 117 -5.13 22.51 -3.96
C CYS A 117 -3.76 23.19 -3.97
N ARG A 118 -3.66 24.38 -3.38
CA ARG A 118 -2.47 25.21 -3.43
C ARG A 118 -1.98 25.55 -2.04
N GLN A 119 -0.68 25.79 -1.92
CA GLN A 119 -0.04 26.15 -0.65
C GLN A 119 -0.46 27.53 -0.13
N ASP A 120 -0.90 28.43 -1.02
CA ASP A 120 -1.40 29.77 -0.69
C ASP A 120 -2.87 29.79 -0.26
N ASP A 121 -3.57 28.64 -0.29
CA ASP A 121 -4.94 28.55 0.18
C ASP A 121 -5.00 28.73 1.72
N PRO A 122 -5.90 29.57 2.26
CA PRO A 122 -5.98 29.82 3.71
C PRO A 122 -6.20 28.58 4.58
N ARG A 123 -6.71 27.50 3.97
CA ARG A 123 -7.00 26.22 4.66
C ARG A 123 -5.92 25.17 4.44
N TYR A 124 -4.83 25.49 3.74
CA TYR A 124 -3.76 24.55 3.44
C TYR A 124 -3.21 23.89 4.72
N GLY A 125 -3.32 22.57 4.81
CA GLY A 125 -2.88 21.79 5.98
C GLY A 125 -3.74 21.94 7.24
N SER A 126 -4.88 22.62 7.17
CA SER A 126 -5.74 22.88 8.35
C SER A 126 -6.25 21.61 9.03
N ARG A 127 -6.35 20.50 8.29
CA ARG A 127 -6.82 19.20 8.80
C ARG A 127 -5.71 18.36 9.46
N LEU A 128 -4.44 18.68 9.26
CA LEU A 128 -3.30 17.89 9.80
C LEU A 128 -3.29 17.75 11.34
N LYS A 129 -3.85 18.73 12.05
CA LYS A 129 -3.99 18.68 13.53
C LYS A 129 -5.25 17.97 14.00
N MET A 130 -6.24 17.82 13.13
CA MET A 130 -7.60 17.40 13.51
C MET A 130 -7.87 15.96 13.10
N ASP A 131 -7.39 15.58 11.91
CA ASP A 131 -7.67 14.31 11.28
C ASP A 131 -6.49 13.35 11.39
N ARG A 132 -6.81 12.06 11.45
CA ARG A 132 -5.84 10.97 11.27
C ARG A 132 -5.93 10.47 9.84
N PHE A 133 -4.81 10.41 9.14
CA PHE A 133 -4.79 9.99 7.73
C PHE A 133 -4.36 8.53 7.57
N PHE A 134 -5.17 7.80 6.81
CA PHE A 134 -4.92 6.41 6.43
C PHE A 134 -4.90 6.31 4.90
N PHE A 135 -3.86 5.68 4.37
CA PHE A 135 -3.78 5.32 2.95
C PHE A 135 -4.04 3.82 2.82
N VAL A 136 -5.09 3.46 2.08
CA VAL A 136 -5.35 2.06 1.72
C VAL A 136 -4.93 1.90 0.26
N THR A 137 -3.91 1.09 0.05
CA THR A 137 -3.27 0.91 -1.25
C THR A 137 -3.31 -0.55 -1.65
N HIS A 138 -3.21 -0.81 -2.95
CA HIS A 138 -3.06 -2.15 -3.48
C HIS A 138 -1.91 -2.17 -4.48
N SER A 139 -1.08 -3.20 -4.44
CA SER A 139 0.01 -3.41 -5.40
C SER A 139 0.89 -2.14 -5.54
N LEU A 140 1.06 -1.63 -6.76
CA LEU A 140 1.81 -0.42 -7.11
C LEU A 140 1.40 0.84 -6.33
N GLY A 141 0.16 0.91 -5.84
CA GLY A 141 -0.34 2.06 -5.07
C GLY A 141 0.52 2.36 -3.83
N SER A 142 1.09 1.32 -3.20
CA SER A 142 1.98 1.47 -2.04
C SER A 142 3.23 2.28 -2.38
N ARG A 143 3.88 1.95 -3.50
CA ARG A 143 5.04 2.68 -4.03
C ARG A 143 4.67 4.11 -4.35
N ILE A 144 3.54 4.31 -5.05
CA ILE A 144 3.08 5.64 -5.45
C ILE A 144 2.86 6.54 -4.23
N VAL A 145 2.24 6.02 -3.16
CA VAL A 145 1.99 6.79 -1.94
C VAL A 145 3.29 7.13 -1.22
N LEU A 146 4.23 6.20 -1.09
CA LEU A 146 5.53 6.47 -0.47
C LEU A 146 6.34 7.50 -1.27
N ASP A 147 6.41 7.36 -2.60
CA ASP A 147 7.07 8.35 -3.47
C ASP A 147 6.39 9.73 -3.38
N ALA A 148 5.06 9.78 -3.23
CA ALA A 148 4.34 11.05 -3.07
C ALA A 148 4.65 11.72 -1.72
N LEU A 149 4.79 10.95 -0.64
CA LEU A 149 5.21 11.47 0.67
C LEU A 149 6.67 11.96 0.62
N GLU A 150 7.56 11.19 -0.01
CA GLU A 150 8.97 11.55 -0.22
C GLU A 150 9.11 12.83 -1.05
N THR A 151 8.48 12.90 -2.22
CA THR A 151 8.59 14.08 -3.10
C THR A 151 7.92 15.32 -2.50
N THR A 152 6.85 15.14 -1.72
CA THR A 152 6.26 16.25 -0.94
C THR A 152 7.28 16.81 0.06
N ALA A 153 8.09 15.96 0.67
CA ALA A 153 9.13 16.41 1.57
C ALA A 153 10.26 17.14 0.87
N ASP A 154 10.72 16.64 -0.29
CA ASP A 154 11.74 17.32 -1.07
C ASP A 154 11.29 18.72 -1.48
N ASP A 155 10.03 18.85 -1.92
CA ASP A 155 9.43 20.15 -2.26
C ASP A 155 9.38 21.08 -1.02
N LEU A 156 9.01 20.56 0.15
CA LEU A 156 8.94 21.35 1.39
C LEU A 156 10.33 21.80 1.85
N PHE A 157 11.33 20.91 1.87
CA PHE A 157 12.67 21.23 2.32
C PHE A 157 13.42 22.13 1.33
N ALA A 158 13.16 22.02 0.03
CA ALA A 158 13.71 22.93 -0.98
C ALA A 158 13.22 24.38 -0.81
N GLN A 159 12.07 24.58 -0.15
CA GLN A 159 11.50 25.90 0.14
C GLN A 159 11.94 26.48 1.50
N LEU A 160 12.62 25.70 2.34
CA LEU A 160 13.19 26.19 3.60
C LEU A 160 14.52 26.90 3.32
N ASP A 161 14.48 28.21 3.09
CA ASP A 161 15.66 29.07 3.23
C ASP A 161 16.12 29.09 4.70
N SER A 162 17.42 29.32 4.94
CA SER A 162 18.02 29.22 6.29
C SER A 162 17.50 30.23 7.33
N ASP A 163 16.72 31.24 6.91
CA ASP A 163 16.27 32.36 7.74
C ASP A 163 14.74 32.46 7.90
N THR A 164 13.96 31.55 7.30
CA THR A 164 12.49 31.56 7.40
C THR A 164 12.00 30.62 8.51
N GLU A 165 11.05 31.10 9.32
CA GLU A 165 10.36 30.24 10.28
C GLU A 165 9.71 29.04 9.58
N THR A 166 9.85 27.85 10.17
CA THR A 166 9.23 26.62 9.68
C THR A 166 7.72 26.83 9.52
N SER A 167 7.19 26.52 8.34
CA SER A 167 5.77 26.73 8.07
C SER A 167 4.90 25.90 9.03
N PRO A 168 3.74 26.41 9.48
CA PRO A 168 2.81 25.64 10.32
C PRO A 168 2.43 24.30 9.70
N PHE A 169 2.39 24.21 8.36
CA PHE A 169 2.15 22.96 7.65
C PHE A 169 3.23 21.92 7.96
N LEU A 170 4.52 22.27 7.82
CA LEU A 170 5.62 21.34 8.07
C LEU A 170 5.65 20.93 9.53
N THR A 171 5.50 21.87 10.46
CA THR A 171 5.42 21.57 11.90
C THR A 171 4.30 20.59 12.20
N ASN A 172 3.10 20.80 11.64
CA ASN A 172 1.98 19.88 11.87
C ASN A 172 2.23 18.50 11.28
N LEU A 173 2.82 18.45 10.07
CA LEU A 173 3.17 17.20 9.42
C LEU A 173 4.20 16.42 10.26
N GLN A 174 5.20 17.09 10.82
CA GLN A 174 6.22 16.50 11.70
C GLN A 174 5.70 15.92 13.02
N HIS A 175 4.49 16.31 13.43
CA HIS A 175 3.78 15.73 14.57
C HIS A 175 2.73 14.68 14.14
N HIS A 176 2.56 14.48 12.83
CA HIS A 176 1.54 13.60 12.28
C HIS A 176 2.05 12.16 12.14
N THR A 177 1.15 11.19 12.34
CA THR A 177 1.41 9.77 12.05
C THR A 177 0.61 9.36 10.83
N VAL A 178 1.29 8.95 9.77
CA VAL A 178 0.66 8.42 8.56
C VAL A 178 0.62 6.89 8.66
N THR A 179 -0.53 6.28 8.37
CA THR A 179 -0.65 4.82 8.27
C THR A 179 -0.93 4.41 6.84
N VAL A 180 -0.15 3.49 6.30
CA VAL A 180 -0.30 2.98 4.93
C VAL A 180 -0.59 1.48 5.00
N PHE A 181 -1.83 1.09 4.71
CA PHE A 181 -2.22 -0.29 4.48
C PHE A 181 -1.86 -0.67 3.04
N MET A 182 -1.03 -1.70 2.88
CA MET A 182 -0.50 -2.15 1.60
C MET A 182 -1.02 -3.55 1.31
N LEU A 183 -2.12 -3.61 0.56
CA LEU A 183 -2.72 -4.86 0.09
C LEU A 183 -1.90 -5.40 -1.08
N ALA A 184 -1.57 -6.69 -1.07
CA ALA A 184 -0.65 -7.29 -2.04
C ALA A 184 0.67 -6.49 -2.17
N ASN A 185 1.40 -6.35 -1.06
CA ASN A 185 2.59 -5.51 -0.99
C ASN A 185 3.68 -5.92 -1.99
N GLN A 186 4.00 -5.05 -2.94
CA GLN A 186 5.04 -5.31 -3.96
C GLN A 186 6.29 -4.44 -3.80
N LEU A 187 6.44 -3.70 -2.70
CA LEU A 187 7.55 -2.76 -2.54
C LEU A 187 8.93 -3.39 -2.80
N PRO A 188 9.26 -4.57 -2.24
CA PRO A 188 10.56 -5.20 -2.51
C PRO A 188 10.78 -5.53 -3.98
N LEU A 189 9.74 -6.00 -4.67
CA LEU A 189 9.80 -6.34 -6.09
C LEU A 189 9.95 -5.09 -6.97
N LEU A 190 9.18 -4.06 -6.69
CA LEU A 190 9.12 -2.84 -7.49
C LEU A 190 10.40 -2.01 -7.40
N GLN A 191 11.06 -1.96 -6.23
CA GLN A 191 12.26 -1.14 -6.00
C GLN A 191 13.39 -1.44 -7.00
N ALA A 192 13.48 -2.65 -7.53
CA ALA A 192 14.48 -3.00 -8.55
C ALA A 192 14.38 -2.16 -9.84
N GLY A 193 13.23 -1.54 -10.11
CA GLY A 193 12.99 -0.69 -11.27
C GLY A 193 13.07 0.81 -11.01
N PHE A 194 13.42 1.26 -9.80
CA PHE A 194 13.46 2.68 -9.41
C PHE A 194 14.82 3.09 -8.87
N ASP A 195 15.08 4.39 -8.94
CA ASP A 195 16.23 5.01 -8.29
C ASP A 195 16.21 4.73 -6.77
N PRO A 196 17.38 4.68 -6.12
CA PRO A 196 17.47 4.60 -4.67
C PRO A 196 16.74 5.77 -4.01
N VAL A 197 16.15 5.53 -2.83
CA VAL A 197 15.53 6.60 -2.06
C VAL A 197 16.60 7.60 -1.56
N PRO A 198 16.30 8.90 -1.44
CA PRO A 198 17.30 9.95 -1.23
C PRO A 198 18.05 9.85 0.10
N VAL A 199 17.34 9.52 1.19
CA VAL A 199 17.92 9.43 2.54
C VAL A 199 17.71 8.03 3.09
N THR A 200 18.79 7.25 3.19
CA THR A 200 18.78 5.87 3.69
C THR A 200 19.68 5.68 4.90
N GLY A 201 19.41 4.63 5.69
CA GLY A 201 20.24 4.19 6.81
C GLY A 201 20.36 5.20 7.96
N GLN A 202 19.43 6.16 8.04
CA GLN A 202 19.50 7.30 8.96
C GLN A 202 18.27 7.41 9.86
N ILE A 203 17.45 6.36 9.97
CA ILE A 203 16.23 6.37 10.80
C ILE A 203 16.55 6.84 12.23
N GLY A 204 17.59 6.30 12.86
CA GLY A 204 18.00 6.71 14.21
C GLY A 204 18.37 8.19 14.34
N ALA A 205 18.83 8.84 13.27
CA ALA A 205 19.20 10.26 13.27
C ALA A 205 17.99 11.20 13.10
N TYR A 206 16.93 10.74 12.44
CA TYR A 206 15.72 11.53 12.15
C TYR A 206 14.55 11.24 13.09
N CYS A 207 14.47 10.04 13.67
CA CYS A 207 13.23 9.53 14.23
C CYS A 207 13.25 9.32 15.75
N MET A 208 14.36 9.66 16.40
CA MET A 208 14.48 9.67 17.86
C MET A 208 14.39 11.11 18.37
N PRO A 209 13.62 11.41 19.43
CA PRO A 209 13.40 12.78 19.91
C PRO A 209 14.67 13.57 20.20
N ASP A 210 15.73 12.91 20.68
CA ASP A 210 17.01 13.55 21.02
C ASP A 210 18.05 13.49 19.88
N ALA A 211 17.66 13.04 18.69
CA ALA A 211 18.60 12.85 17.59
C ALA A 211 18.92 14.15 16.84
N PRO A 212 20.14 14.27 16.25
CA PRO A 212 20.61 15.52 15.65
C PRO A 212 19.77 16.04 14.49
N LEU A 213 19.03 15.17 13.80
CA LEU A 213 18.22 15.51 12.63
C LEU A 213 16.72 15.36 12.90
N TYR A 214 16.31 15.25 14.17
CA TYR A 214 14.91 15.02 14.54
C TYR A 214 13.96 16.06 13.93
N ASP A 215 14.31 17.34 14.00
CA ASP A 215 13.49 18.44 13.45
C ASP A 215 13.54 18.55 11.91
N ARG A 216 14.28 17.66 11.25
CA ARG A 216 14.33 17.53 9.78
C ARG A 216 13.59 16.30 9.26
N ARG A 217 12.86 15.60 10.12
CA ARG A 217 11.90 14.56 9.69
C ARG A 217 10.71 15.20 8.97
N ILE A 218 9.96 14.37 8.24
CA ILE A 218 8.77 14.80 7.48
C ILE A 218 7.53 14.62 8.34
N VAL A 219 7.43 13.43 8.94
CA VAL A 219 6.34 13.00 9.81
C VAL A 219 6.90 12.43 11.10
N ALA A 220 6.07 12.37 12.14
CA ALA A 220 6.46 11.69 13.38
C ALA A 220 6.66 10.19 13.14
N ARG A 221 5.83 9.61 12.27
CA ARG A 221 5.88 8.19 11.92
C ARG A 221 5.14 7.89 10.63
N THR A 222 5.69 6.98 9.83
CA THR A 222 4.98 6.30 8.73
C THR A 222 4.82 4.83 9.08
N ARG A 223 3.63 4.44 9.55
CA ARG A 223 3.32 3.05 9.86
C ARG A 223 2.91 2.32 8.58
N VAL A 224 3.74 1.40 8.14
CA VAL A 224 3.52 0.54 6.99
C VAL A 224 2.94 -0.80 7.46
N ILE A 225 1.72 -1.09 7.04
CA ILE A 225 1.03 -2.35 7.31
C ILE A 225 1.01 -3.15 6.00
N ALA A 226 1.92 -4.11 5.88
CA ALA A 226 2.17 -4.83 4.64
C ALA A 226 1.48 -6.19 4.65
N PHE A 227 0.45 -6.35 3.81
CA PHE A 227 -0.23 -7.62 3.59
C PHE A 227 0.42 -8.38 2.42
N SER A 228 0.68 -9.66 2.61
CA SER A 228 1.22 -10.55 1.58
C SER A 228 0.63 -11.94 1.71
N ASP A 229 0.43 -12.62 0.59
CA ASP A 229 0.00 -14.02 0.53
C ASP A 229 1.18 -14.84 0.00
N PRO A 230 1.64 -15.88 0.70
CA PRO A 230 2.67 -16.79 0.19
C PRO A 230 2.34 -17.42 -1.19
N ASN A 231 1.07 -17.46 -1.58
CA ASN A 231 0.62 -17.95 -2.89
C ASN A 231 0.48 -16.84 -3.94
N ASP A 232 0.63 -15.57 -3.57
CA ASP A 232 0.69 -14.44 -4.49
C ASP A 232 2.13 -14.22 -4.94
N LEU A 233 2.39 -14.52 -6.21
CA LEU A 233 3.71 -14.42 -6.84
C LEU A 233 4.28 -12.99 -6.85
N LEU A 234 3.43 -11.99 -6.65
CA LEU A 234 3.81 -10.57 -6.74
C LEU A 234 3.86 -9.88 -5.38
N SER A 235 3.46 -10.52 -4.28
CA SER A 235 3.53 -9.92 -2.95
C SER A 235 4.61 -10.52 -2.06
N TYR A 236 5.29 -9.66 -1.30
CA TYR A 236 6.40 -10.05 -0.45
C TYR A 236 6.37 -9.27 0.87
N PRO A 237 6.64 -9.91 2.01
CA PRO A 237 6.92 -9.20 3.26
C PRO A 237 8.07 -8.19 3.07
N ILE A 238 8.06 -7.09 3.83
CA ILE A 238 9.12 -6.09 3.81
C ILE A 238 10.23 -6.53 4.77
N PRO A 239 11.44 -6.84 4.28
CA PRO A 239 12.56 -7.19 5.16
C PRO A 239 13.14 -5.95 5.85
N ASP A 240 13.82 -6.13 6.98
CA ASP A 240 14.31 -5.02 7.82
C ASP A 240 15.34 -4.14 7.09
N ASP A 241 16.17 -4.71 6.22
CA ASP A 241 17.11 -3.95 5.37
C ASP A 241 16.37 -3.06 4.36
N PHE A 242 15.25 -3.52 3.81
CA PHE A 242 14.41 -2.67 2.96
C PHE A 242 13.81 -1.49 3.73
N VAL A 243 13.50 -1.64 5.02
CA VAL A 243 13.04 -0.50 5.83
C VAL A 243 14.12 0.57 5.91
N GLN A 244 15.39 0.16 6.06
CA GLN A 244 16.53 1.07 6.17
C GLN A 244 16.94 1.70 4.83
N TYR A 245 16.82 0.97 3.73
CA TYR A 245 17.42 1.35 2.43
C TYR A 245 16.43 1.49 1.27
N GLY A 246 15.18 1.05 1.44
CA GLY A 246 14.11 1.13 0.44
C GLY A 246 12.98 2.10 0.79
N ILE A 247 13.02 2.70 1.98
CA ILE A 247 12.08 3.74 2.43
C ILE A 247 12.88 4.92 2.99
N ASP A 248 12.50 6.14 2.61
CA ASP A 248 13.21 7.35 3.04
C ASP A 248 13.19 7.48 4.58
N SER A 249 14.38 7.62 5.18
CA SER A 249 14.57 7.67 6.64
C SER A 249 13.85 8.86 7.29
N ARG A 250 13.61 9.95 6.56
CA ARG A 250 12.91 11.14 7.05
C ARG A 250 11.41 10.87 7.28
N LEU A 251 10.87 9.80 6.71
CA LEU A 251 9.48 9.36 6.89
C LEU A 251 9.27 8.58 8.20
N CYS A 252 10.33 8.25 8.94
CA CYS A 252 10.27 7.47 10.16
C CYS A 252 9.42 6.19 10.04
N PRO A 253 9.81 5.29 9.12
CA PRO A 253 9.03 4.11 8.81
C PRO A 253 9.04 3.10 9.96
N THR A 254 7.88 2.53 10.25
CA THR A 254 7.74 1.30 11.04
C THR A 254 6.93 0.28 10.26
N VAL A 255 7.29 -1.00 10.33
CA VAL A 255 6.64 -2.05 9.53
C VAL A 255 5.93 -3.07 10.42
N VAL A 256 4.71 -3.43 10.02
CA VAL A 256 4.03 -4.65 10.45
C VAL A 256 3.82 -5.51 9.21
N ASN A 257 4.46 -6.68 9.17
CA ASN A 257 4.27 -7.65 8.10
C ASN A 257 3.13 -8.59 8.47
N MET A 258 2.24 -8.84 7.51
CA MET A 258 1.08 -9.70 7.65
C MET A 258 1.10 -10.71 6.51
N SER A 259 1.53 -11.93 6.82
CA SER A 259 1.57 -13.05 5.88
C SER A 259 0.31 -13.88 6.06
N LEU A 260 -0.58 -13.87 5.07
CA LEU A 260 -1.90 -14.51 5.18
C LEU A 260 -2.35 -15.10 3.86
N ASN A 261 -2.85 -16.33 3.90
CA ASN A 261 -3.41 -16.97 2.70
C ASN A 261 -4.77 -16.35 2.40
N ILE A 262 -4.88 -15.60 1.31
CA ILE A 262 -6.12 -15.01 0.81
C ILE A 262 -6.90 -16.08 0.05
N ALA A 263 -6.23 -16.72 -0.91
CA ALA A 263 -6.83 -17.78 -1.71
C ALA A 263 -7.04 -19.04 -0.87
N ARG A 264 -8.20 -19.68 -1.05
CA ARG A 264 -8.46 -21.00 -0.49
C ARG A 264 -7.70 -22.05 -1.31
N VAL A 265 -7.30 -23.11 -0.63
CA VAL A 265 -6.53 -24.20 -1.23
C VAL A 265 -7.47 -25.31 -1.66
N SER A 266 -7.51 -25.64 -2.95
CA SER A 266 -8.21 -26.81 -3.48
C SER A 266 -7.30 -28.04 -3.48
N ARG A 267 -7.81 -29.20 -3.06
CA ARG A 267 -7.03 -30.46 -2.96
C ARG A 267 -7.13 -31.34 -4.20
N LEU A 268 -7.77 -30.88 -5.28
CA LEU A 268 -8.20 -31.76 -6.38
C LEU A 268 -7.05 -32.32 -7.25
N LEU A 269 -5.90 -31.63 -7.34
CA LEU A 269 -4.83 -31.99 -8.29
C LEU A 269 -3.47 -32.32 -7.67
N ALA A 270 -3.27 -32.06 -6.37
CA ALA A 270 -2.00 -32.31 -5.69
C ALA A 270 -2.25 -32.77 -4.24
N ARG A 271 -1.41 -33.69 -3.74
CA ARG A 271 -1.42 -34.14 -2.34
C ARG A 271 -1.28 -32.97 -1.35
N ASP A 272 -0.66 -31.87 -1.78
CA ASP A 272 -0.35 -30.69 -0.97
C ASP A 272 -1.31 -29.49 -1.19
N GLY A 273 -2.32 -29.65 -2.06
CA GLY A 273 -3.28 -28.60 -2.39
C GLY A 273 -2.73 -27.49 -3.31
N PHE A 274 -3.62 -26.76 -3.99
CA PHE A 274 -3.29 -25.68 -4.91
C PHE A 274 -4.16 -24.44 -4.62
N ALA A 275 -3.54 -23.27 -4.54
CA ALA A 275 -4.19 -21.98 -4.39
C ALA A 275 -4.15 -21.20 -5.70
N ASN A 276 -5.25 -20.53 -6.06
CA ASN A 276 -5.29 -19.69 -7.25
C ASN A 276 -4.43 -18.42 -7.03
N PRO A 277 -3.33 -18.21 -7.79
CA PRO A 277 -2.44 -17.07 -7.59
C PRO A 277 -3.10 -15.73 -7.93
N LEU A 278 -4.08 -15.70 -8.84
CA LEU A 278 -4.83 -14.49 -9.14
C LEU A 278 -5.70 -14.09 -7.94
N THR A 279 -6.42 -15.04 -7.35
CA THR A 279 -7.21 -14.81 -6.13
C THR A 279 -6.31 -14.41 -4.97
N ALA A 280 -5.14 -15.05 -4.82
CA ALA A 280 -4.14 -14.70 -3.82
C ALA A 280 -3.68 -13.24 -3.96
N HIS A 281 -3.62 -12.74 -5.20
CA HIS A 281 -3.22 -11.36 -5.49
C HIS A 281 -4.35 -10.33 -5.33
N THR A 282 -5.60 -10.66 -5.67
CA THR A 282 -6.68 -9.66 -5.74
C THR A 282 -7.69 -9.72 -4.59
N GLY A 283 -7.76 -10.83 -3.85
CA GLY A 283 -8.83 -11.11 -2.90
C GLY A 283 -8.71 -10.44 -1.53
N TYR A 284 -7.70 -9.60 -1.29
CA TYR A 284 -7.47 -8.95 0.02
C TYR A 284 -8.66 -8.11 0.49
N ASN A 285 -9.39 -7.48 -0.44
CA ASN A 285 -10.51 -6.60 -0.12
C ASN A 285 -11.74 -7.34 0.42
N ASP A 286 -11.79 -8.66 0.27
CA ASP A 286 -12.92 -9.50 0.68
C ASP A 286 -12.55 -10.39 1.87
N ASP A 287 -11.30 -10.36 2.34
CA ASP A 287 -10.86 -11.16 3.48
C ASP A 287 -11.18 -10.46 4.81
N GLU A 288 -12.04 -11.09 5.61
CA GLU A 288 -12.49 -10.58 6.91
C GLU A 288 -11.34 -10.27 7.88
N ARG A 289 -10.21 -10.97 7.79
CA ARG A 289 -9.04 -10.72 8.65
C ARG A 289 -8.33 -9.46 8.22
N VAL A 290 -8.19 -9.25 6.92
CA VAL A 290 -7.57 -8.04 6.35
C VAL A 290 -8.41 -6.82 6.67
N ILE A 291 -9.71 -6.86 6.38
CA ILE A 291 -10.67 -5.80 6.74
C ILE A 291 -10.66 -5.58 8.26
N GLY A 292 -10.67 -6.67 9.03
CA GLY A 292 -10.65 -6.66 10.48
C GLY A 292 -9.42 -5.97 11.08
N LEU A 293 -8.23 -6.26 10.55
CA LEU A 293 -6.98 -5.61 10.95
C LEU A 293 -6.96 -4.12 10.57
N MET A 294 -7.48 -3.75 9.40
CA MET A 294 -7.57 -2.34 9.00
C MET A 294 -8.52 -1.55 9.90
N ILE A 295 -9.67 -2.12 10.26
CA ILE A 295 -10.71 -1.43 11.03
C ILE A 295 -10.41 -1.49 12.53
N GLY A 296 -10.15 -2.66 13.08
CA GLY A 296 -9.99 -2.91 14.52
C GLY A 296 -8.55 -2.82 15.03
N GLY A 297 -7.56 -2.85 14.14
CA GLY A 297 -6.15 -2.83 14.53
C GLY A 297 -5.66 -4.17 15.08
N LEU A 298 -4.45 -4.17 15.62
CA LEU A 298 -3.77 -5.34 16.19
C LEU A 298 -3.44 -5.11 17.66
N GLY A 299 -3.76 -6.10 18.50
CA GLY A 299 -3.52 -6.03 19.94
C GLY A 299 -4.46 -5.04 20.64
N ARG A 300 -5.66 -4.85 20.09
CA ARG A 300 -6.69 -3.94 20.60
C ARG A 300 -7.95 -4.72 21.00
N PRO A 301 -8.79 -4.20 21.92
CA PRO A 301 -10.11 -4.77 22.18
C PRO A 301 -10.98 -4.88 20.93
N GLU A 302 -10.77 -3.99 19.96
CA GLU A 302 -11.48 -3.94 18.68
C GLU A 302 -10.93 -4.94 17.65
N THR A 303 -9.80 -5.63 17.92
CA THR A 303 -9.26 -6.67 17.03
C THR A 303 -10.25 -7.84 16.93
N PRO A 304 -10.73 -8.20 15.73
CA PRO A 304 -11.82 -9.15 15.62
C PRO A 304 -11.39 -10.61 15.85
N PRO A 305 -12.33 -11.50 16.25
CA PRO A 305 -12.07 -12.92 16.48
C PRO A 305 -11.39 -13.63 15.29
N ALA A 306 -11.77 -13.27 14.07
CA ALA A 306 -11.17 -13.80 12.85
C ALA A 306 -9.63 -13.63 12.81
N VAL A 307 -9.09 -12.62 13.50
CA VAL A 307 -7.66 -12.38 13.66
C VAL A 307 -7.14 -13.08 14.92
N THR A 308 -7.74 -12.82 16.08
CA THR A 308 -7.21 -13.30 17.38
C THR A 308 -7.21 -14.83 17.50
N GLU A 309 -8.13 -15.51 16.82
CA GLU A 309 -8.26 -16.97 16.88
C GLU A 309 -7.47 -17.68 15.77
N ARG A 310 -7.15 -16.99 14.67
CA ARG A 310 -6.62 -17.61 13.45
C ARG A 310 -5.23 -17.13 13.04
N CYS A 311 -4.74 -16.03 13.63
CA CYS A 311 -3.44 -15.47 13.34
C CYS A 311 -2.46 -15.73 14.49
N ASN A 312 -1.24 -16.15 14.14
CA ASN A 312 -0.13 -16.16 15.07
C ASN A 312 0.54 -14.78 15.08
N TRP A 313 0.64 -14.13 16.23
CA TRP A 313 1.29 -12.82 16.34
C TRP A 313 2.65 -12.92 17.02
N ILE A 314 3.69 -12.59 16.25
CA ILE A 314 5.05 -12.41 16.73
C ILE A 314 5.24 -10.93 17.02
N GLN A 315 5.10 -10.56 18.29
CA GLN A 315 5.28 -9.18 18.71
C GLN A 315 6.75 -8.80 18.64
N VAL A 316 7.04 -7.74 17.89
CA VAL A 316 8.37 -7.12 17.79
C VAL A 316 8.24 -5.68 18.28
N GLU A 317 9.10 -5.27 19.20
CA GLU A 317 9.09 -3.90 19.71
C GLU A 317 9.53 -2.90 18.63
N GLU A 318 8.88 -1.73 18.58
CA GLU A 318 9.22 -0.68 17.60
C GLU A 318 10.67 -0.17 17.76
N ALA A 319 11.26 -0.29 18.95
CA ALA A 319 12.61 0.21 19.26
C ALA A 319 13.76 -0.74 18.83
N LEU A 320 13.43 -1.96 18.35
CA LEU A 320 14.41 -2.99 17.99
C LEU A 320 14.69 -3.06 16.48
N ARG A 321 14.25 -2.06 15.70
CA ARG A 321 14.44 -1.96 14.24
C ARG A 321 15.08 -0.64 13.82
#